data_AF-A0A662TLK6-F1
#
_entry.id   AF-A0A662TLK6-F1
#
_cell.length_a   1.000
_cell.length_b   1.000
_cell.length_c   1.000
_cell.angle_alpha   90.00
_cell.angle_beta   90.00
_cell.angle_gamma   90.00
#
_symmetry.space_group_name_H-M   'P 1'
#
loop_
_entity.id
_entity.type
_entity.pdbx_description
1 polymer ?
#
loop_
_entity_poly.entity_id
_entity_poly.type
_entity_poly.pdbx_seq_one_letter_code
_entity_poly.pdbx_strand_id
1 'polypeptide(L)'
;MKMAIGKNISRVYIRPRELFSEIAENPSMKESFLIVLMSGIISLVAGLVLSPKFTFTLTGNETIVKTLEVSFTIGKVIGFVFVPMVVFLIEWVLWGAVAFAIAKLLKGEGNFKQTLALTGYAMAPYIIDSIIFLIAAFMASPMSVTINATDYASAGMRFGKAIGEFFSQPVLMATDFIGVIFIVWFAILLAFALKESHRLTLGKAFVPAAIILVIKIVMALL
;
A
#
# COMPACT_ATOMS: atom_id res chain seq x y z
N MET A 1 -0.85 23.43 15.80
CA MET A 1 -1.10 22.51 14.66
C MET A 1 -0.41 21.14 14.81
N LYS A 2 0.85 21.02 15.29
CA LYS A 2 1.53 19.71 15.49
C LYS A 2 0.88 18.75 16.51
N MET A 3 0.20 19.28 17.54
CA MET A 3 -0.48 18.47 18.57
C MET A 3 -1.77 17.74 18.10
N ALA A 4 -2.40 18.19 17.01
CA ALA A 4 -3.68 17.63 16.57
C ALA A 4 -3.51 16.30 15.81
N ILE A 5 -2.49 16.22 14.95
CA ILE A 5 -2.27 15.05 14.07
C ILE A 5 -1.94 13.79 14.88
N GLY A 6 -0.99 13.87 15.82
CA GLY A 6 -0.61 12.74 16.67
C GLY A 6 -1.77 12.23 17.55
N LYS A 7 -2.59 13.16 18.06
CA LYS A 7 -3.80 12.84 18.85
C LYS A 7 -4.87 12.17 18.00
N ASN A 8 -5.04 12.58 16.74
CA ASN A 8 -6.04 11.99 15.86
C ASN A 8 -5.62 10.59 15.38
N ILE A 9 -4.34 10.38 15.07
CA ILE A 9 -3.83 9.06 14.68
C ILE A 9 -4.02 8.05 15.82
N SER A 10 -3.69 8.39 17.06
CA SER A 10 -3.89 7.47 18.19
C SER A 10 -5.37 7.15 18.42
N ARG A 11 -6.25 8.13 18.19
CA ARG A 11 -7.71 7.94 18.29
C ARG A 11 -8.28 7.03 17.21
N VAL A 12 -7.66 6.91 16.03
CA VAL A 12 -8.08 5.91 15.02
C VAL A 12 -8.02 4.50 15.62
N TYR A 13 -7.01 4.22 16.44
CA TYR A 13 -6.82 2.89 17.04
C TYR A 13 -7.69 2.66 18.28
N ILE A 14 -7.89 3.69 19.11
CA ILE A 14 -8.54 3.54 20.42
C ILE A 14 -10.04 3.84 20.34
N ARG A 15 -10.45 4.85 19.56
CA ARG A 15 -11.83 5.34 19.47
C ARG A 15 -12.21 5.72 18.03
N PRO A 16 -12.16 4.76 17.09
CA PRO A 16 -12.37 5.04 15.67
C PRO A 16 -13.73 5.68 15.38
N ARG A 17 -14.80 5.22 16.04
CA ARG A 17 -16.16 5.70 15.77
C ARG A 17 -16.35 7.17 16.14
N GLU A 18 -15.91 7.57 17.33
CA GLU A 18 -15.97 8.97 17.79
C GLU A 18 -15.18 9.87 16.82
N LEU A 19 -13.97 9.44 16.47
CA LEU A 19 -13.11 10.19 15.56
C LEU A 19 -13.74 10.33 14.17
N PHE A 20 -14.29 9.25 13.60
CA PHE A 20 -14.92 9.31 12.28
C PHE A 20 -16.17 10.20 12.26
N SER A 21 -16.96 10.22 13.33
CA SER A 21 -18.07 11.16 13.48
C SER A 21 -17.59 12.62 13.44
N GLU A 22 -16.55 12.95 14.19
CA GLU A 22 -15.97 14.30 14.22
C GLU A 22 -15.39 14.72 12.86
N ILE A 23 -14.67 13.82 12.19
CA ILE A 23 -14.07 14.12 10.87
C ILE A 23 -15.15 14.20 9.78
N ALA A 24 -16.25 13.45 9.89
CA ALA A 24 -17.35 13.53 8.94
C ALA A 24 -17.99 14.93 8.90
N GLU A 25 -18.07 15.61 10.05
CA GLU A 25 -18.57 16.98 10.15
C GLU A 25 -17.61 17.99 9.52
N ASN A 26 -16.30 17.85 9.77
CA ASN A 26 -15.27 18.73 9.20
C ASN A 26 -14.10 17.95 8.57
N PRO A 27 -14.26 17.48 7.31
CA PRO A 27 -13.31 16.57 6.69
C PRO A 27 -11.97 17.25 6.37
N SER A 28 -10.92 16.82 7.08
CA SER A 28 -9.54 17.26 6.85
C SER A 28 -8.81 16.35 5.86
N MET A 29 -8.63 16.84 4.63
CA MET A 29 -7.83 16.17 3.61
C MET A 29 -6.34 16.13 3.95
N LYS A 30 -5.85 17.13 4.68
CA LYS A 30 -4.42 17.25 5.02
C LYS A 30 -3.97 16.12 5.94
N GLU A 31 -4.75 15.82 6.98
CA GLU A 31 -4.39 14.76 7.92
C GLU A 31 -4.49 13.37 7.27
N SER A 32 -5.53 13.17 6.48
CA SER A 32 -5.70 11.97 5.64
C SER A 32 -4.50 11.75 4.72
N PHE A 33 -4.08 12.79 4.01
CA PHE A 33 -2.89 12.75 3.15
C PHE A 33 -1.62 12.44 3.95
N LEU A 34 -1.44 13.03 5.14
CA LEU A 34 -0.27 12.75 5.97
C LEU A 34 -0.22 11.30 6.44
N ILE A 35 -1.36 10.70 6.79
CA ILE A 35 -1.45 9.28 7.16
C ILE A 35 -0.95 8.39 6.02
N VAL A 36 -1.51 8.59 4.83
CA VAL A 36 -1.14 7.81 3.63
C VAL A 36 0.31 8.06 3.23
N LEU A 37 0.76 9.31 3.30
CA LEU A 37 2.14 9.68 3.00
C LEU A 37 3.13 9.05 3.97
N MET A 38 2.82 8.94 5.27
CA MET A 38 3.69 8.26 6.23
C MET A 38 3.89 6.79 5.88
N SER A 39 2.82 6.04 5.59
CA SER A 39 2.92 4.64 5.14
C SER A 39 3.77 4.53 3.87
N GLY A 40 3.55 5.43 2.91
CA GLY A 40 4.33 5.48 1.67
C GLY A 40 5.82 5.79 1.90
N ILE A 41 6.16 6.74 2.78
CA ILE A 41 7.56 7.08 3.10
C ILE A 41 8.25 5.93 3.80
N ILE A 42 7.59 5.26 4.76
CA ILE A 42 8.17 4.10 5.45
C ILE A 42 8.45 2.98 4.44
N SER A 43 7.53 2.74 3.52
CA SER A 43 7.69 1.75 2.44
C SER A 43 8.80 2.14 1.45
N LEU A 44 8.97 3.43 1.15
CA LEU A 44 10.10 3.93 0.36
C LEU A 44 11.43 3.62 1.05
N VAL A 45 11.51 3.84 2.36
CA VAL A 45 12.72 3.52 3.14
C VAL A 45 12.98 2.00 3.12
N ALA A 46 11.96 1.16 3.23
CA ALA A 46 12.10 -0.30 3.08
C ALA A 46 12.65 -0.66 1.69
N GLY A 47 12.16 0.01 0.64
CA GLY A 47 12.69 -0.08 -0.72
C GLY A 47 14.17 0.27 -0.84
N LEU A 48 14.60 1.35 -0.19
CA LEU A 48 16.02 1.75 -0.13
C LEU A 48 16.88 0.71 0.58
N VAL A 49 16.34 0.02 1.59
CA VAL A 49 17.02 -1.07 2.30
C VAL A 49 17.12 -2.33 1.45
N LEU A 50 16.07 -2.67 0.68
CA LEU A 50 16.02 -3.86 -0.16
C LEU A 50 16.82 -3.71 -1.47
N SER A 51 16.84 -2.53 -2.07
CA SER A 51 17.48 -2.27 -3.37
C SER A 51 18.96 -2.72 -3.46
N PRO A 52 19.83 -2.47 -2.46
CA PRO A 52 21.22 -2.97 -2.50
C PRO A 52 21.34 -4.46 -2.19
N LYS A 53 20.32 -5.07 -1.56
CA LYS A 53 20.31 -6.51 -1.24
C LYS A 53 20.01 -7.38 -2.46
N PHE A 54 19.36 -6.82 -3.48
CA PHE A 54 19.21 -7.48 -4.77
C PHE A 54 20.24 -6.95 -5.78
N THR A 55 21.20 -7.80 -6.14
CA THR A 55 22.21 -7.51 -7.16
C THR A 55 22.09 -8.45 -8.35
N PHE A 56 22.46 -7.96 -9.52
CA PHE A 56 22.44 -8.75 -10.74
C PHE A 56 23.71 -8.48 -11.55
N THR A 57 24.13 -9.49 -12.30
CA THR A 57 25.22 -9.38 -13.27
C THR A 57 24.72 -9.89 -14.61
N LEU A 58 24.93 -9.09 -15.65
CA LEU A 58 24.57 -9.46 -17.01
C LEU A 58 25.79 -10.05 -17.74
N THR A 59 25.55 -11.09 -18.51
CA THR A 59 26.56 -11.74 -19.37
C THR A 59 25.99 -11.96 -20.76
N GLY A 60 26.82 -12.07 -21.80
CA GLY A 60 26.37 -12.30 -23.18
C GLY A 60 26.81 -11.21 -24.15
N ASN A 61 25.96 -10.87 -25.11
CA ASN A 61 26.27 -9.87 -26.13
C ASN A 61 26.47 -8.48 -25.50
N GLU A 62 27.65 -7.87 -25.69
CA GLU A 62 28.03 -6.61 -25.04
C GLU A 62 27.05 -5.45 -25.29
N THR A 63 26.49 -5.34 -26.50
CA THR A 63 25.54 -4.26 -26.84
C THR A 63 24.21 -4.44 -26.10
N ILE A 64 23.73 -5.69 -26.03
CA ILE A 64 22.48 -6.02 -25.31
C ILE A 64 22.69 -5.83 -23.81
N VAL A 65 23.81 -6.34 -23.27
CA VAL A 65 24.20 -6.21 -21.87
C VAL A 65 24.19 -4.76 -21.42
N LYS A 66 24.89 -3.87 -22.14
CA LYS A 66 25.00 -2.45 -21.78
C LYS A 66 23.63 -1.76 -21.74
N THR A 67 22.77 -2.04 -22.72
CA THR A 67 21.40 -1.48 -22.77
C THR A 67 20.56 -1.98 -21.59
N LEU A 68 20.56 -3.29 -21.35
CA LEU A 68 19.77 -3.92 -20.29
C LEU A 68 20.24 -3.54 -18.89
N GLU A 69 21.55 -3.35 -18.68
CA GLU A 69 22.09 -2.98 -17.38
C GLU A 69 21.52 -1.65 -16.90
N VAL A 70 21.44 -0.66 -17.78
CA VAL A 70 20.82 0.64 -17.50
C VAL A 70 19.32 0.46 -17.22
N SER A 71 18.60 -0.25 -18.08
CA SER A 71 17.16 -0.46 -17.93
C SER A 71 16.79 -1.22 -16.65
N PHE A 72 17.52 -2.28 -16.31
CA PHE A 72 17.30 -3.06 -15.10
C PHE A 72 17.68 -2.30 -13.85
N THR A 73 18.75 -1.50 -13.89
CA THR A 73 19.13 -0.64 -12.75
C THR A 73 18.05 0.39 -12.47
N ILE A 74 17.58 1.10 -13.51
CA ILE A 74 16.49 2.08 -13.38
C ILE A 74 15.21 1.39 -12.92
N GLY A 75 14.85 0.27 -13.55
CA GLY A 75 13.66 -0.51 -13.21
C GLY A 75 13.67 -1.00 -11.77
N LYS A 76 14.83 -1.47 -11.27
CA LYS A 76 15.02 -1.86 -9.88
C LYS A 76 14.81 -0.67 -8.94
N VAL A 77 15.46 0.47 -9.20
CA VAL A 77 15.32 1.66 -8.35
C VAL A 77 13.88 2.14 -8.31
N ILE A 78 13.22 2.27 -9.47
CA ILE A 78 11.82 2.67 -9.54
C ILE A 78 10.94 1.66 -8.79
N GLY A 79 11.08 0.37 -9.09
CA GLY A 79 10.25 -0.71 -8.55
C GLY A 79 10.40 -0.90 -7.04
N PHE A 80 11.61 -0.83 -6.52
CA PHE A 80 11.85 -1.03 -5.08
C PHE A 80 11.54 0.24 -4.28
N VAL A 81 11.95 1.41 -4.77
CA VAL A 81 11.97 2.63 -3.96
C VAL A 81 10.72 3.46 -4.16
N PHE A 82 10.33 3.72 -5.41
CA PHE A 82 9.31 4.71 -5.71
C PHE A 82 7.90 4.11 -5.85
N VAL A 83 7.78 2.94 -6.48
CA VAL A 83 6.49 2.29 -6.70
C VAL A 83 5.73 2.06 -5.38
N PRO A 84 6.33 1.51 -4.29
CA PRO A 84 5.58 1.27 -3.06
C PRO A 84 4.98 2.55 -2.47
N MET A 85 5.72 3.66 -2.48
CA MET A 85 5.20 4.96 -2.00
C MET A 85 4.03 5.46 -2.84
N VAL A 86 4.16 5.40 -4.17
CA VAL A 86 3.15 5.91 -5.10
C VAL A 86 1.88 5.06 -5.03
N VAL A 87 2.02 3.74 -4.83
CA VAL A 87 0.88 2.82 -4.68
C VAL A 87 -0.03 3.24 -3.53
N PHE A 88 0.50 3.64 -2.36
CA PHE A 88 -0.34 4.13 -1.25
C PHE A 88 -1.21 5.33 -1.63
N LEU A 89 -0.67 6.29 -2.38
CA LEU A 89 -1.41 7.46 -2.83
C LEU A 89 -2.49 7.10 -3.86
N ILE A 90 -2.17 6.19 -4.78
CA ILE A 90 -3.13 5.69 -5.77
C ILE A 90 -4.25 4.91 -5.07
N GLU A 91 -3.90 3.99 -4.18
CA GLU A 91 -4.85 3.18 -3.41
C GLU A 91 -5.80 4.04 -2.59
N TRP A 92 -5.32 5.10 -1.96
CA TRP A 92 -6.16 6.00 -1.18
C TRP A 92 -7.28 6.60 -2.03
N VAL A 93 -6.94 7.13 -3.20
CA VAL A 93 -7.90 7.73 -4.14
C VAL A 93 -8.80 6.67 -4.75
N LEU A 94 -8.23 5.53 -5.17
CA LEU A 94 -8.95 4.42 -5.79
C LEU A 94 -10.00 3.85 -4.82
N TRP A 95 -9.59 3.45 -3.62
CA TRP A 95 -10.49 2.84 -2.64
C TRP A 95 -11.50 3.84 -2.08
N GLY A 96 -11.11 5.12 -1.94
CA GLY A 96 -12.05 6.19 -1.60
C GLY A 96 -13.12 6.39 -2.68
N ALA A 97 -12.75 6.32 -3.96
CA ALA A 97 -13.68 6.43 -5.08
C ALA A 97 -14.63 5.23 -5.19
N VAL A 98 -14.11 4.00 -5.06
CA VAL A 98 -14.92 2.78 -5.04
C VAL A 98 -15.90 2.81 -3.86
N ALA A 99 -15.42 3.14 -2.67
CA ALA A 99 -16.25 3.25 -1.47
C ALA A 99 -17.36 4.29 -1.64
N PHE A 100 -17.03 5.46 -2.20
CA PHE A 100 -18.00 6.52 -2.48
C PHE A 100 -19.06 6.06 -3.48
N ALA A 101 -18.66 5.47 -4.60
CA ALA A 101 -19.58 5.02 -5.64
C ALA A 101 -20.60 4.01 -5.08
N ILE A 102 -20.13 3.00 -4.35
CA ILE A 102 -20.99 1.98 -3.75
C ILE A 102 -21.88 2.60 -2.66
N ALA A 103 -21.34 3.47 -1.80
CA ALA A 103 -22.14 4.15 -0.78
C ALA A 103 -23.28 5.00 -1.39
N LYS A 104 -23.03 5.67 -2.52
CA LYS A 104 -24.06 6.41 -3.27
C LYS A 104 -25.13 5.47 -3.84
N LEU A 105 -24.76 4.31 -4.38
CA LEU A 105 -25.74 3.30 -4.83
C LEU A 105 -26.62 2.79 -3.68
N LEU A 106 -26.10 2.76 -2.45
CA LEU A 106 -26.83 2.41 -1.24
C LEU A 106 -27.63 3.58 -0.63
N LYS A 107 -27.75 4.69 -1.36
CA LYS A 107 -28.45 5.93 -0.98
C LYS A 107 -27.79 6.70 0.16
N GLY A 108 -26.47 6.63 0.28
CA GLY A 108 -25.68 7.43 1.22
C GLY A 108 -25.75 8.94 0.93
N GLU A 109 -25.80 9.74 1.99
CA GLU A 109 -25.91 11.21 1.92
C GLU A 109 -24.55 11.92 1.77
N GLY A 110 -23.45 11.21 2.00
CA GLY A 110 -22.10 11.79 2.05
C GLY A 110 -21.58 12.24 0.69
N ASN A 111 -20.58 13.14 0.72
CA ASN A 111 -19.87 13.58 -0.47
C ASN A 111 -18.50 12.90 -0.65
N PHE A 112 -17.91 13.04 -1.84
CA PHE A 112 -16.65 12.40 -2.18
C PHE A 112 -15.49 12.87 -1.29
N LYS A 113 -15.42 14.18 -0.99
CA LYS A 113 -14.37 14.75 -0.12
C LYS A 113 -14.42 14.15 1.29
N GLN A 114 -15.61 14.02 1.88
CA GLN A 114 -15.79 13.34 3.17
C GLN A 114 -15.31 11.89 3.08
N THR A 115 -15.78 11.14 2.08
CA THR A 115 -15.42 9.73 1.91
C THR A 115 -13.91 9.55 1.78
N LEU A 116 -13.28 10.35 0.93
CA LEU A 116 -11.85 10.29 0.67
C LEU A 116 -11.04 10.65 1.93
N ALA A 117 -11.44 11.69 2.66
CA ALA A 117 -10.79 12.04 3.92
C ALA A 117 -10.86 10.87 4.91
N LEU A 118 -12.06 10.37 5.22
CA LEU A 118 -12.20 9.29 6.19
C LEU A 118 -11.54 7.97 5.72
N THR A 119 -11.48 7.71 4.41
CA THR A 119 -10.71 6.57 3.85
C THR A 119 -9.23 6.70 4.19
N GLY A 120 -8.65 7.89 4.09
CA GLY A 120 -7.24 8.11 4.45
C GLY A 120 -6.96 7.89 5.93
N TYR A 121 -7.91 8.23 6.81
CA TYR A 121 -7.82 7.85 8.23
C TYR A 121 -7.97 6.35 8.45
N ALA A 122 -8.87 5.69 7.71
CA ALA A 122 -9.03 4.23 7.78
C ALA A 122 -7.75 3.49 7.35
N MET A 123 -6.88 4.11 6.54
CA MET A 123 -5.57 3.59 6.14
C MET A 123 -4.49 3.69 7.23
N ALA A 124 -4.78 4.26 8.40
CA ALA A 124 -3.81 4.37 9.50
C ALA A 124 -3.12 3.04 9.87
N PRO A 125 -3.81 1.88 9.93
CA PRO A 125 -3.16 0.61 10.26
C PRO A 125 -1.99 0.25 9.32
N TYR A 126 -2.00 0.74 8.06
CA TYR A 126 -0.90 0.51 7.13
C TYR A 126 0.41 1.19 7.54
N ILE A 127 0.38 2.15 8.47
CA ILE A 127 1.62 2.69 9.07
C ILE A 127 2.35 1.56 9.81
N ILE A 128 1.61 0.76 10.58
CA ILE A 128 2.17 -0.36 11.35
C ILE A 128 2.65 -1.46 10.39
N ASP A 129 1.83 -1.78 9.39
CA ASP A 129 2.18 -2.73 8.33
C ASP A 129 3.48 -2.35 7.61
N SER A 130 3.61 -1.08 7.22
CA SER A 130 4.82 -0.56 6.58
C SER A 130 6.06 -0.66 7.48
N ILE A 131 5.91 -0.47 8.80
CA ILE A 131 7.00 -0.65 9.77
C ILE A 131 7.41 -2.11 9.85
N ILE A 132 6.45 -3.04 9.86
CA ILE A 132 6.73 -4.47 9.86
C ILE A 132 7.47 -4.87 8.58
N PHE A 133 7.01 -4.37 7.43
CA PHE A 133 7.70 -4.57 6.15
C PHE A 133 9.13 -3.99 6.16
N LEU A 134 9.33 -2.81 6.73
CA LEU A 134 10.67 -2.23 6.90
C LEU A 134 11.58 -3.11 7.77
N ILE A 135 11.06 -3.67 8.87
CA ILE A 135 11.81 -4.61 9.72
C ILE A 135 12.18 -5.86 8.91
N ALA A 136 11.24 -6.43 8.16
CA ALA A 136 11.50 -7.57 7.29
C ALA A 136 12.53 -7.24 6.20
N ALA A 137 12.50 -6.03 5.65
CA ALA A 137 13.50 -5.55 4.69
C ALA A 137 14.91 -5.54 5.28
N PHE A 138 15.08 -5.14 6.55
CA PHE A 138 16.37 -5.24 7.25
C PHE A 138 16.80 -6.70 7.49
N MET A 139 15.86 -7.61 7.69
CA MET A 139 16.12 -9.04 7.92
C MET A 139 16.29 -9.85 6.63
N ALA A 140 15.86 -9.34 5.48
CA ALA A 140 15.98 -10.02 4.19
C ALA A 140 17.45 -10.34 3.87
N SER A 141 17.70 -11.54 3.35
CA SER A 141 19.03 -11.96 2.90
C SER A 141 19.37 -11.32 1.55
N PRO A 142 20.63 -10.92 1.33
CA PRO A 142 21.09 -10.52 0.01
C PRO A 142 20.95 -11.66 -1.01
N MET A 143 20.66 -11.30 -2.25
CA MET A 143 20.58 -12.20 -3.40
C MET A 143 21.36 -11.60 -4.56
N SER A 144 22.18 -12.44 -5.20
CA SER A 144 22.92 -12.08 -6.40
C SER A 144 22.59 -13.08 -7.51
N VAL A 145 22.21 -12.57 -8.68
CA VAL A 145 21.85 -13.41 -9.83
C VAL A 145 22.68 -13.07 -11.06
N THR A 146 23.12 -14.09 -11.80
CA THR A 146 23.73 -13.92 -13.11
C THR A 146 22.70 -14.20 -14.19
N ILE A 147 22.45 -13.21 -15.04
CA ILE A 147 21.47 -13.30 -16.13
C ILE A 147 22.24 -13.30 -17.45
N ASN A 148 22.16 -14.41 -18.18
CA ASN A 148 22.66 -14.47 -19.56
C ASN A 148 21.65 -13.77 -20.48
N ALA A 149 22.09 -12.69 -21.12
CA ALA A 149 21.32 -11.86 -22.03
C ALA A 149 21.64 -12.24 -23.49
N THR A 150 20.95 -13.28 -23.97
CA THR A 150 20.98 -13.69 -25.38
C THR A 150 20.15 -12.75 -26.25
N ASP A 151 19.04 -12.26 -25.69
CA ASP A 151 18.09 -11.34 -26.30
C ASP A 151 17.36 -10.55 -25.19
N TYR A 152 16.68 -9.47 -25.56
CA TYR A 152 16.00 -8.58 -24.60
C TYR A 152 14.85 -9.24 -23.85
N ALA A 153 14.07 -10.09 -24.53
CA ALA A 153 12.85 -10.66 -23.96
C ALA A 153 13.17 -11.72 -22.91
N SER A 154 14.08 -12.65 -23.22
CA SER A 154 14.49 -13.70 -22.28
C SER A 154 15.21 -13.12 -21.06
N ALA A 155 16.05 -12.09 -21.25
CA ALA A 155 16.71 -11.40 -20.15
C ALA A 155 15.70 -10.69 -19.23
N GLY A 156 14.70 -10.01 -19.80
CA GLY A 156 13.63 -9.36 -19.04
C GLY A 156 12.82 -10.35 -18.20
N MET A 157 12.46 -11.50 -18.79
CA MET A 157 11.74 -12.56 -18.07
C MET A 157 12.57 -13.14 -16.92
N ARG A 158 13.87 -13.40 -17.15
CA ARG A 158 14.80 -13.89 -16.11
C ARG A 158 14.98 -12.88 -14.99
N PHE A 159 15.10 -11.60 -15.33
CA PHE A 159 15.18 -10.52 -14.35
C PHE A 159 13.91 -10.44 -13.50
N GLY A 160 12.74 -10.44 -14.14
CA GLY A 160 11.45 -10.45 -13.44
C GLY A 160 11.29 -11.66 -12.51
N LYS A 161 11.68 -12.85 -12.99
CA LYS A 161 11.69 -14.08 -12.18
C LYS A 161 12.62 -13.95 -10.97
N ALA A 162 13.83 -13.42 -11.15
CA ALA A 162 14.78 -13.20 -10.06
C ALA A 162 14.25 -12.20 -9.01
N ILE A 163 13.55 -11.15 -9.44
CA ILE A 163 12.84 -10.25 -8.51
C ILE A 163 11.76 -11.01 -7.74
N GLY A 164 10.95 -11.82 -8.42
CA GLY A 164 9.93 -12.65 -7.76
C GLY A 164 10.53 -13.62 -6.74
N GLU A 165 11.63 -14.30 -7.10
CA GLU A 165 12.37 -15.19 -6.19
C GLU A 165 12.95 -14.42 -4.98
N PHE A 166 13.42 -13.19 -5.19
CA PHE A 166 13.91 -12.33 -4.10
C PHE A 166 12.80 -11.99 -3.10
N PHE A 167 11.59 -11.68 -3.57
CA PHE A 167 10.44 -11.42 -2.70
C PHE A 167 9.81 -12.69 -2.11
N SER A 168 10.13 -13.86 -2.67
CA SER A 168 9.73 -15.17 -2.13
C SER A 168 10.57 -15.62 -0.92
N GLN A 169 11.44 -14.75 -0.38
CA GLN A 169 12.14 -15.05 0.86
C GLN A 169 11.14 -15.21 2.02
N PRO A 170 11.29 -16.21 2.90
CA PRO A 170 10.32 -16.49 3.97
C PRO A 170 9.98 -15.27 4.83
N VAL A 171 10.97 -14.41 5.11
CA VAL A 171 10.77 -13.20 5.92
C VAL A 171 9.94 -12.13 5.22
N LEU A 172 10.02 -12.03 3.90
CA LEU A 172 9.22 -11.08 3.11
C LEU A 172 7.82 -11.65 2.88
N MET A 173 7.70 -12.93 2.53
CA MET A 173 6.40 -13.59 2.41
C MET A 173 5.58 -13.56 3.70
N ALA A 174 6.23 -13.67 4.87
CA ALA A 174 5.55 -13.54 6.15
C ALA A 174 4.84 -12.19 6.31
N THR A 175 5.38 -11.13 5.70
CA THR A 175 4.75 -9.80 5.74
C THR A 175 3.47 -9.73 4.91
N ASP A 176 3.35 -10.50 3.84
CA ASP A 176 2.12 -10.54 3.03
C ASP A 176 0.95 -11.12 3.84
N PHE A 177 1.20 -12.20 4.60
CA PHE A 177 0.20 -12.78 5.50
C PHE A 177 -0.18 -11.83 6.63
N ILE A 178 0.78 -11.11 7.19
CA ILE A 178 0.53 -10.07 8.20
C ILE A 178 -0.28 -8.93 7.58
N GLY A 179 0.02 -8.55 6.33
CA GLY A 179 -0.68 -7.52 5.56
C GLY A 179 -2.17 -7.82 5.43
N VAL A 180 -2.56 -9.09 5.26
CA VAL A 180 -3.99 -9.49 5.24
C VAL A 180 -4.73 -9.06 6.51
N ILE A 181 -4.09 -9.15 7.69
CA ILE A 181 -4.67 -8.70 8.96
C ILE A 181 -4.93 -7.19 8.91
N PHE A 182 -3.98 -6.42 8.36
CA PHE A 182 -4.11 -4.96 8.21
C PHE A 182 -5.13 -4.56 7.15
N ILE A 183 -5.31 -5.34 6.09
CA ILE A 183 -6.39 -5.15 5.10
C ILE A 183 -7.76 -5.35 5.78
N VAL A 184 -7.92 -6.39 6.60
CA VAL A 184 -9.14 -6.62 7.39
C VAL A 184 -9.39 -5.45 8.35
N TRP A 185 -8.35 -4.98 9.04
CA TRP A 185 -8.46 -3.83 9.94
C TRP A 185 -8.88 -2.57 9.19
N PHE A 186 -8.25 -2.28 8.05
CA PHE A 186 -8.64 -1.19 7.15
C PHE A 186 -10.12 -1.29 6.77
N ALA A 187 -10.60 -2.47 6.37
CA ALA A 187 -12.00 -2.66 5.98
C ALA A 187 -12.98 -2.39 7.14
N ILE A 188 -12.66 -2.83 8.35
CA ILE A 188 -13.47 -2.55 9.54
C ILE A 188 -13.55 -1.04 9.80
N LEU A 189 -12.41 -0.35 9.75
CA LEU A 189 -12.36 1.11 9.90
C LEU A 189 -13.12 1.83 8.79
N LEU A 190 -13.01 1.34 7.56
CA LEU A 190 -13.71 1.89 6.41
C LEU A 190 -15.24 1.75 6.55
N ALA A 191 -15.74 0.64 7.10
CA ALA A 191 -17.16 0.48 7.38
C ALA A 191 -17.66 1.52 8.39
N PHE A 192 -16.89 1.80 9.46
CA PHE A 192 -17.24 2.88 10.39
C PHE A 192 -17.15 4.26 9.73
N ALA A 193 -16.12 4.51 8.94
CA ALA A 193 -15.99 5.74 8.17
C ALA A 193 -17.21 5.99 7.26
N LEU A 194 -17.67 4.97 6.54
CA LEU A 194 -18.81 5.09 5.62
C LEU A 194 -20.14 5.21 6.35
N LYS A 195 -20.29 4.54 7.49
CA LYS A 195 -21.44 4.74 8.36
C LYS A 195 -21.57 6.21 8.75
N GLU A 196 -20.50 6.80 9.28
CA GLU A 196 -20.56 8.17 9.81
C GLU A 196 -20.59 9.22 8.69
N SER A 197 -19.86 9.03 7.58
CA SER A 197 -19.83 9.99 6.46
C SER A 197 -21.07 9.97 5.56
N HIS A 198 -21.72 8.81 5.39
CA HIS A 198 -22.89 8.66 4.52
C HIS A 198 -24.21 8.45 5.27
N ARG A 199 -24.18 8.47 6.62
CA ARG A 199 -25.33 8.20 7.49
C ARG A 199 -26.02 6.86 7.17
N LEU A 200 -25.24 5.90 6.70
CA LEU A 200 -25.72 4.56 6.40
C LEU A 200 -25.95 3.80 7.71
N THR A 201 -26.84 2.81 7.67
CA THR A 201 -26.84 1.79 8.74
C THR A 201 -25.53 1.01 8.67
N LEU A 202 -25.08 0.48 9.81
CA LEU A 202 -23.82 -0.27 9.87
C LEU A 202 -23.77 -1.42 8.85
N GLY A 203 -24.88 -2.17 8.71
CA GLY A 203 -24.98 -3.25 7.72
C GLY A 203 -24.79 -2.78 6.27
N LYS A 204 -25.34 -1.62 5.89
CA LYS A 204 -25.11 -1.05 4.55
C LYS A 204 -23.69 -0.54 4.37
N ALA A 205 -23.09 0.04 5.41
CA ALA A 205 -21.71 0.52 5.35
C ALA A 205 -20.68 -0.62 5.24
N PHE A 206 -21.02 -1.81 5.73
CA PHE A 206 -20.17 -3.00 5.57
C PHE A 206 -20.10 -3.52 4.12
N VAL A 207 -21.11 -3.30 3.29
CA VAL A 207 -21.12 -3.77 1.89
C VAL A 207 -19.93 -3.24 1.07
N PRO A 208 -19.71 -1.92 0.94
CA PRO A 208 -18.53 -1.39 0.24
C PRO A 208 -17.21 -1.85 0.86
N ALA A 209 -17.13 -1.87 2.20
CA ALA A 209 -15.93 -2.30 2.91
C ALA A 209 -15.59 -3.78 2.63
N ALA A 210 -16.59 -4.66 2.60
CA ALA A 210 -16.43 -6.08 2.32
C ALA A 210 -16.04 -6.33 0.85
N ILE A 211 -16.62 -5.58 -0.09
CA ILE A 211 -16.24 -5.66 -1.52
C ILE A 211 -14.77 -5.27 -1.69
N ILE A 212 -14.37 -4.14 -1.11
CA ILE A 212 -12.96 -3.69 -1.16
C ILE A 212 -12.04 -4.71 -0.48
N LEU A 213 -12.44 -5.25 0.67
CA LEU A 213 -11.69 -6.29 1.38
C LEU A 213 -11.44 -7.52 0.48
N VAL A 214 -12.49 -8.04 -0.15
CA VAL A 214 -12.37 -9.22 -1.04
C VAL A 214 -11.45 -8.91 -2.21
N ILE A 215 -11.60 -7.74 -2.86
CA ILE A 215 -10.72 -7.35 -3.97
C ILE A 215 -9.27 -7.25 -3.50
N LYS A 216 -9.00 -6.59 -2.37
CA LYS A 216 -7.65 -6.44 -1.83
C LYS A 216 -7.03 -7.79 -1.44
N ILE A 217 -7.79 -8.70 -0.84
CA ILE A 217 -7.30 -10.05 -0.51
C ILE A 217 -6.98 -10.83 -1.78
N VAL A 218 -7.85 -10.79 -2.79
CA VAL A 218 -7.58 -11.46 -4.07
C VAL A 218 -6.33 -10.89 -4.72
N MET A 219 -6.16 -9.56 -4.74
CA MET A 219 -4.94 -8.93 -5.27
C MET A 219 -3.68 -9.29 -4.48
N ALA A 220 -3.79 -9.52 -3.17
CA ALA A 220 -2.65 -9.90 -2.33
C ALA A 220 -2.26 -11.39 -2.47
N LEU A 221 -3.13 -12.24 -3.04
CA LEU A 221 -2.92 -13.68 -3.19
C LEU A 221 -2.62 -14.11 -4.64
N LEU A 222 -2.66 -13.19 -5.60
CA LEU A 222 -2.36 -13.40 -7.03
C LEU A 222 -0.96 -12.90 -7.38
#